data_AF-A0A528D5Z5-F1
#
_entry.id   AF-A0A528D5Z5-F1
#
_cell.length_a   1.000
_cell.length_b   1.000
_cell.length_c   1.000
_cell.angle_alpha   90.00
_cell.angle_beta   90.00
_cell.angle_gamma   90.00
#
_symmetry.space_group_name_H-M   'P 1'
#
loop_
_entity.id
_entity.type
_entity.pdbx_description
1 polymer ?
#
loop_
_entity_poly.entity_id
_entity_poly.type
_entity_poly.pdbx_seq_one_letter_code
_entity_poly.pdbx_strand_id
1 'polypeptide(L)' 'MSTTIQTIRDDFSLLDEWEDRYRYVIELGEALPPFPDEERNAANKVPGCVSQVWLTTEYGPGPDPVVTFAGDSDALI' A
#
# COMPACT_ATOMS: atom_id res chain seq x y z
N MET A 1 -13.71 -0.16 -2.06
CA MET A 1 -14.07 0.20 -0.67
C MET A 1 -12.78 0.51 0.05
N SER A 2 -12.70 1.58 0.85
CA SER A 2 -11.49 1.86 1.63
C SER A 2 -11.56 1.06 2.93
N THR A 3 -10.70 0.04 3.05
CA THR A 3 -10.56 -0.76 4.26
C THR A 3 -9.88 0.09 5.34
N THR A 4 -10.46 0.15 6.54
CA THR A 4 -9.84 0.89 7.65
C THR A 4 -8.75 0.07 8.32
N ILE A 5 -7.77 0.73 8.95
CA ILE A 5 -6.75 0.04 9.76
C ILE A 5 -7.40 -0.82 10.86
N GLN A 6 -8.52 -0.35 11.42
CA GLN A 6 -9.29 -1.08 12.42
C GLN A 6 -9.80 -2.41 11.86
N THR A 7 -10.39 -2.40 10.67
CA THR A 7 -10.84 -3.61 9.96
C THR A 7 -9.69 -4.57 9.69
N ILE A 8 -8.56 -4.07 9.17
CA ILE A 8 -7.38 -4.89 8.90
C ILE A 8 -6.90 -5.58 10.18
N ARG A 9 -6.82 -4.83 11.30
CA ARG A 9 -6.41 -5.40 12.60
C ARG A 9 -7.37 -6.48 13.09
N ASP A 10 -8.67 -6.24 12.96
CA ASP A 10 -9.69 -7.18 13.40
C ASP A 10 -9.64 -8.46 12.55
N ASP A 11 -9.46 -8.33 11.23
CA ASP A 11 -9.27 -9.47 10.32
C ASP A 11 -8.01 -10.28 10.69
N PHE A 12 -6.87 -9.61 10.92
CA PHE A 12 -5.62 -10.28 11.35
C PHE A 12 -5.78 -11.04 12.67
N SER A 13 -6.65 -10.58 13.58
CA SER A 13 -6.88 -11.24 14.87
C SER A 13 -7.61 -12.60 14.74
N LEU A 14 -8.25 -12.85 13.59
CA LEU A 14 -8.92 -14.11 13.27
C LEU A 14 -8.00 -15.10 12.56
N LEU A 15 -6.80 -14.67 12.13
CA LEU A 15 -5.84 -15.49 11.39
C LEU A 15 -4.80 -16.09 12.37
N ASP A 16 -4.89 -17.40 12.58
CA ASP A 16 -4.01 -18.13 13.50
C ASP A 16 -2.68 -18.53 12.83
N GLU A 17 -2.74 -19.00 11.59
CA GLU A 17 -1.58 -19.51 10.86
C GLU A 17 -0.81 -18.39 10.15
N TRP A 18 0.53 -18.51 10.15
CA TRP A 18 1.41 -17.55 9.49
C TRP A 18 1.15 -17.46 7.97
N GLU A 19 0.87 -18.58 7.33
CA GLU A 19 0.60 -18.64 5.89
C GLU A 19 -0.64 -17.82 5.51
N ASP A 20 -1.69 -17.87 6.33
CA ASP A 20 -2.93 -17.11 6.12
C ASP A 20 -2.69 -15.60 6.29
N ARG A 21 -1.89 -15.21 7.28
CA ARG A 21 -1.51 -13.80 7.49
C ARG A 21 -0.77 -13.23 6.30
N TYR A 22 0.20 -13.97 5.76
CA TYR A 22 0.96 -13.53 4.61
C TYR A 22 0.10 -13.48 3.33
N ARG A 23 -0.77 -14.48 3.11
CA ARG A 23 -1.73 -14.45 2.01
C ARG A 23 -2.64 -13.22 2.09
N TYR A 24 -3.15 -12.89 3.27
CA TYR A 24 -4.00 -11.72 3.46
C TYR A 24 -3.28 -10.41 3.12
N VAL A 25 -1.98 -10.26 3.44
CA VAL A 25 -1.19 -9.09 3.00
C VAL A 25 -1.14 -8.98 1.48
N ILE A 26 -0.91 -10.10 0.78
CA ILE A 26 -0.89 -10.11 -0.69
C ILE A 26 -2.25 -9.68 -1.24
N GLU A 27 -3.34 -10.24 -0.72
CA GLU A 27 -4.70 -9.88 -1.16
C GLU A 27 -5.01 -8.39 -0.95
N LEU A 28 -4.57 -7.82 0.17
CA LEU A 28 -4.68 -6.38 0.42
C LEU A 28 -3.88 -5.56 -0.61
N GLY A 29 -2.68 -6.02 -1.00
CA GLY A 29 -1.87 -5.41 -2.04
C GLY A 29 -2.50 -5.51 -3.42
N GLU A 30 -3.01 -6.68 -3.80
CA GLU A 30 -3.70 -6.91 -5.08
C GLU A 30 -5.00 -6.11 -5.22
N ALA A 31 -5.66 -5.80 -4.11
CA ALA A 31 -6.87 -4.98 -4.07
C ALA A 31 -6.60 -3.47 -4.22
N LEU A 32 -5.33 -3.03 -4.20
CA LEU A 32 -4.99 -1.63 -4.40
C LEU A 32 -5.35 -1.17 -5.82
N PRO A 33 -5.71 0.12 -5.99
CA PRO A 33 -5.90 0.69 -7.32
C PRO A 33 -4.61 0.54 -8.16
N PRO A 34 -4.73 0.33 -9.49
CA PRO A 34 -3.56 0.26 -10.35
C PRO A 34 -2.76 1.56 -10.27
N PHE A 35 -1.45 1.42 -10.12
CA PHE A 35 -0.53 2.54 -10.05
C PHE A 35 -0.17 3.03 -11.47
N PRO A 36 -0.19 4.35 -11.75
CA PRO A 36 0.08 4.86 -13.09
C PRO A 36 1.52 4.55 -13.53
N ASP A 37 1.70 4.02 -14.75
CA ASP A 37 3.04 3.68 -15.26
C ASP A 37 3.98 4.90 -15.35
N GLU A 38 3.43 6.09 -15.62
CA GLU A 38 4.19 7.35 -15.66
C GLU A 38 4.79 7.73 -14.29
N GLU A 39 4.16 7.29 -13.21
CA GLU A 39 4.61 7.53 -11.84
C GLU A 39 5.67 6.51 -11.39
N ARG A 40 5.95 5.44 -12.18
CA ARG A 40 7.05 4.49 -11.94
C ARG A 40 8.40 5.06 -12.40
N ASN A 41 8.75 6.23 -11.88
CA ASN A 41 9.96 6.97 -12.23
C ASN A 41 10.92 7.10 -11.04
N ALA A 42 12.11 7.64 -11.27
CA ALA A 42 13.14 7.76 -10.24
C ALA A 42 12.78 8.74 -9.11
N ALA A 43 11.91 9.73 -9.36
CA ALA A 43 11.52 10.73 -8.36
C ALA A 43 10.60 10.12 -7.29
N ASN A 44 9.78 9.15 -7.66
CA ASN A 44 8.85 8.47 -6.74
C ASN A 44 9.43 7.18 -6.16
N LYS A 45 10.65 6.80 -6.52
CA LYS A 45 11.26 5.54 -6.09
C LYS A 45 11.66 5.61 -4.61
N VAL A 46 11.24 4.62 -3.82
CA VAL A 46 11.59 4.50 -2.40
C VAL A 46 12.95 3.81 -2.27
N PRO A 47 13.98 4.47 -1.72
CA PRO A 47 15.30 3.85 -1.58
C PRO A 47 15.34 2.92 -0.36
N GLY A 48 16.17 1.86 -0.45
CA GLY A 48 16.46 0.96 0.67
C GLY A 48 15.62 -0.33 0.70
N CYS A 49 14.62 -0.46 -0.18
CA CYS A 49 13.92 -1.72 -0.41
C CYS A 49 14.77 -2.67 -1.26
N VAL A 50 14.62 -3.99 -1.04
CA VAL A 50 15.24 -5.02 -1.89
C VAL A 50 14.54 -5.06 -3.26
N SER A 51 13.22 -4.95 -3.25
CA SER A 51 12.35 -4.75 -4.42
C SER A 51 12.33 -3.28 -4.87
N GLN A 52 11.84 -3.05 -6.08
CA GLN A 52 11.51 -1.71 -6.55
C GLN A 52 10.15 -1.30 -5.98
N VAL A 53 10.13 -0.17 -5.26
CA VAL A 53 8.92 0.40 -4.67
C VAL A 53 8.78 1.84 -5.14
N TRP A 54 7.56 2.25 -5.48
CA TRP A 54 7.21 3.62 -5.84
C TRP A 54 6.08 4.14 -4.95
N LEU A 55 6.14 5.43 -4.61
CA LEU A 55 5.14 6.08 -3.79
C LEU A 55 4.93 7.52 -4.28
N THR A 56 3.68 7.89 -4.54
CA THR A 56 3.26 9.28 -4.74
C THR A 56 2.49 9.79 -3.54
N THR A 57 2.43 11.11 -3.39
CA THR A 57 1.76 11.77 -2.28
C THR A 57 1.01 12.99 -2.80
N GLU A 58 -0.29 13.02 -2.54
CA GLU A 58 -1.15 14.16 -2.85
C GLU A 58 -1.62 14.83 -1.55
N TYR A 59 -1.64 16.16 -1.54
CA TYR A 59 -2.11 16.96 -0.43
C TYR A 59 -3.45 17.59 -0.78
N GLY A 60 -4.45 17.37 0.08
CA GLY A 60 -5.73 18.04 0.00
C GLY A 60 -5.63 19.56 0.25
N PRO A 61 -6.74 20.29 0.11
CA PRO A 61 -6.77 21.73 0.35
C PRO A 61 -6.79 22.08 1.85
N GLY A 62 -6.29 23.27 2.19
CA GLY A 62 -6.43 23.87 3.52
C GLY A 62 -5.17 23.81 4.40
N PRO A 63 -5.23 24.40 5.61
CA PRO A 63 -4.09 24.46 6.53
C PRO A 63 -3.77 23.13 7.23
N ASP A 64 -4.69 22.16 7.18
CA ASP A 64 -4.53 20.81 7.71
C ASP A 64 -4.98 19.80 6.63
N PRO A 65 -4.13 19.55 5.62
CA PRO A 65 -4.54 18.80 4.44
C PRO A 65 -4.58 17.30 4.70
N VAL A 66 -5.64 16.64 4.21
CA VAL A 66 -5.65 15.18 4.08
C VAL A 66 -4.57 14.78 3.09
N VAL A 67 -3.71 13.85 3.48
CA VAL A 67 -2.65 13.30 2.63
C VAL A 67 -3.12 11.97 2.05
N THR A 68 -3.10 11.86 0.72
CA THR A 68 -3.41 10.64 0.00
C THR A 68 -2.13 10.04 -0.56
N PHE A 69 -1.95 8.74 -0.36
CA PHE A 69 -0.82 7.99 -0.90
C PHE A 69 -1.30 7.01 -1.97
N ALA A 70 -0.53 6.88 -3.04
CA ALA A 70 -0.63 5.77 -3.97
C ALA A 70 0.77 5.18 -4.14
N GLY A 71 0.87 3.86 -4.28
CA GLY A 71 2.16 3.21 -4.39
C GLY A 71 2.04 1.82 -4.96
N ASP A 72 3.18 1.28 -5.34
CA ASP A 72 3.29 -0.02 -5.99
C ASP A 72 4.68 -0.63 -5.79
N SER A 73 4.79 -1.93 -6.01
CA SER A 73 6.01 -2.73 -5.85
C SER A 73 6.14 -3.74 -6.98
N ASP A 74 7.35 -4.02 -7.44
CA ASP A 74 7.63 -5.12 -8.38
C ASP A 74 7.66 -6.52 -7.71
N ALA A 75 7.45 -6.57 -6.39
CA ALA A 75 7.33 -7.78 -5.59
C ALA A 75 5.99 -7.83 -4.86
N LEU A 76 5.50 -9.06 -4.63
CA LEU A 76 4.26 -9.33 -3.89
C LEU A 76 4.41 -9.10 -2.36
N ILE A 77 5.65 -9.11 -1.83
CA ILE A 77 6.01 -8.75 -0.45
C ILE A 77 7.35 -8.02 -0.42
#